data_AF-A0A959RIE8-F1
#
_entry.id   AF-A0A959RIE8-F1
#
_cell.length_a   1.000
_cell.length_b   1.000
_cell.length_c   1.000
_cell.angle_alpha   90.00
_cell.angle_beta   90.00
_cell.angle_gamma   90.00
#
_symmetry.space_group_name_H-M   'P 1'
#
loop_
_entity.id
_entity.type
_entity.pdbx_description
1 polymer ?
#
loop_
_entity_poly.entity_id
_entity_poly.type
_entity_poly.pdbx_seq_one_letter_code
_entity_poly.pdbx_strand_id
1 'polypeptide(L)'
;MKHLLRSILLIAIIISISNISFSQDNASYDAQKRALIGTQIAPEYTPRPPVRNENNIMFLSNCPPSQHDRLTCLKEPFDSATWLVVPFTNGNPPAYRNDDGSSALIPLGFNFNLYGTIYTSVYINNNGNLTFSGPLSTFTPSAFPSTQFGAIVAPFFADVDTRNISGGIVYYKLEPNRLTVTWDSVGYFNQHVDLRCTFQCIISDGTDPFLGIGNNVCFSYGVMQWTTGDASLGIGGFGPPSTAATIGVNEGNGIDYATLGRFCRPGTYYGGPNVDTNGVSYLDCQNYCLNASNAGNICPVAQNFPGGNVNLTVGNPPYNATYAFAAPEIGQITTGGVSGVPQGMSVNITNGLTCTFDVTWDPTCVQAGTHVVCFTGIDNATDPCTTTVCVTYVVDCPLPVEMSAFTSSVGGRNVLLDWTTATELNNARFEIERSQNNEWTKIGEVAGNGTTTSPRSYSYFDKGLNTGTYNYRLKQIDYNGSFEYHNLSNEVVIGVPNQFELVQNYPNPFNPTTKIDYSIPYDGNVSLTVYDAMGKEVTRLVNASQPAGYYSINFNASDFASGIYYYRIDVNGQSKFTDTKKMLLLK
;
A
#
# COMPACT_ATOMS: atom_id res chain seq x y z
N MET A 1 22.46 -44.82 81.46
CA MET A 1 23.55 -44.54 80.49
C MET A 1 23.29 -45.16 79.10
N LYS A 2 22.06 -45.03 78.56
CA LYS A 2 21.67 -45.43 77.19
C LYS A 2 20.67 -44.47 76.54
N HIS A 3 20.44 -43.31 77.14
CA HIS A 3 19.56 -42.25 76.61
C HIS A 3 20.26 -40.93 76.32
N LEU A 4 21.59 -40.84 76.51
CA LEU A 4 22.37 -39.63 76.22
C LEU A 4 23.17 -39.69 74.89
N LEU A 5 23.20 -40.85 74.21
CA LEU A 5 23.91 -41.02 72.93
C LEU A 5 23.02 -40.89 71.69
N ARG A 6 21.68 -40.76 71.84
CA ARG A 6 20.77 -40.54 70.70
C ARG A 6 20.52 -39.06 70.40
N SER A 7 20.87 -38.15 71.31
CA SER A 7 20.63 -36.71 71.11
C SER A 7 21.84 -35.95 70.53
N ILE A 8 23.04 -36.56 70.52
CA ILE A 8 24.25 -35.94 69.93
C ILE A 8 24.36 -36.27 68.42
N LEU A 9 23.75 -37.36 67.95
CA LEU A 9 23.73 -37.71 66.53
C LEU A 9 22.68 -36.91 65.73
N LEU A 10 21.65 -36.36 66.40
CA LEU A 10 20.59 -35.58 65.74
C LEU A 10 20.95 -34.09 65.60
N ILE A 11 21.85 -33.56 66.43
CA ILE A 11 22.29 -32.15 66.37
C ILE A 11 23.51 -31.97 65.46
N ALA A 12 24.31 -33.01 65.23
CA ALA A 12 25.41 -32.98 64.25
C ALA A 12 24.95 -33.06 62.78
N ILE A 13 23.72 -33.53 62.52
CA ILE A 13 23.16 -33.60 61.15
C ILE A 13 22.43 -32.29 60.78
N ILE A 14 22.08 -31.44 61.76
CA ILE A 14 21.33 -30.20 61.53
C ILE A 14 22.26 -28.98 61.30
N ILE A 15 23.57 -29.08 61.58
CA ILE A 15 24.55 -28.00 61.34
C ILE A 15 25.34 -28.20 60.03
N SER A 16 25.13 -29.29 59.30
CA SER A 16 25.76 -29.54 57.99
C SER A 16 24.81 -29.40 56.79
N ILE A 17 23.59 -28.90 56.97
CA ILE A 17 22.60 -28.72 55.87
C ILE A 17 22.33 -27.24 55.55
N SER A 18 22.88 -26.28 56.32
CA SER A 18 22.69 -24.84 56.08
C SER A 18 23.73 -24.18 55.16
N ASN A 19 24.55 -24.94 54.43
CA ASN A 19 25.44 -24.43 53.39
C ASN A 19 25.61 -25.41 52.22
N ILE A 20 24.53 -26.09 51.83
CA ILE A 20 24.47 -26.67 50.49
C ILE A 20 23.70 -25.66 49.63
N SER A 21 24.43 -24.66 49.15
CA SER A 21 24.08 -24.05 47.88
C SER A 21 24.02 -25.20 46.87
N PHE A 22 22.80 -25.65 46.54
CA PHE A 22 22.60 -26.18 45.20
C PHE A 22 22.91 -25.01 44.29
N SER A 23 24.16 -24.95 43.81
CA SER A 23 24.33 -24.45 42.46
C SER A 23 23.48 -25.40 41.63
N GLN A 24 22.26 -24.96 41.28
CA GLN A 24 21.74 -25.34 39.97
C GLN A 24 22.92 -25.05 39.06
N ASP A 25 23.51 -26.12 38.53
CA ASP A 25 24.56 -25.99 37.56
C ASP A 25 23.95 -25.15 36.44
N ASN A 26 24.29 -23.86 36.41
CA ASN A 26 23.75 -22.94 35.42
C ASN A 26 24.02 -23.48 34.02
N ALA A 27 25.05 -24.32 33.84
CA ALA A 27 25.29 -25.02 32.59
C ALA A 27 24.24 -26.11 32.30
N SER A 28 23.72 -26.84 33.30
CA SER A 28 22.66 -27.84 33.11
C SER A 28 21.28 -27.21 32.95
N TYR A 29 20.99 -26.11 33.68
CA TYR A 29 19.78 -25.32 33.49
C TYR A 29 19.82 -24.56 32.16
N ASP A 30 20.94 -23.96 31.79
CA ASP A 30 21.13 -23.33 30.48
C ASP A 30 21.22 -24.35 29.34
N ALA A 31 21.71 -25.57 29.57
CA ALA A 31 21.68 -26.64 28.56
C ALA A 31 20.27 -27.20 28.36
N GLN A 32 19.48 -27.37 29.43
CA GLN A 32 18.06 -27.72 29.30
C GLN A 32 17.25 -26.58 28.69
N LYS A 33 17.56 -25.32 29.04
CA LYS A 33 17.00 -24.12 28.42
C LYS A 33 17.41 -24.01 26.95
N ARG A 34 18.65 -24.31 26.56
CA ARG A 34 19.10 -24.37 25.15
C ARG A 34 18.58 -25.57 24.37
N ALA A 35 18.18 -26.65 25.04
CA ALA A 35 17.53 -27.80 24.43
C ALA A 35 16.01 -27.60 24.27
N LEU A 36 15.40 -26.70 25.06
CA LEU A 36 13.99 -26.31 25.00
C LEU A 36 13.74 -25.04 24.16
N ILE A 37 14.73 -24.16 24.05
CA ILE A 37 14.76 -23.06 23.10
C ILE A 37 15.09 -23.67 21.74
N GLY A 38 14.15 -23.62 20.80
CA GLY A 38 14.41 -23.99 19.42
C GLY A 38 15.73 -23.36 18.96
N THR A 39 16.60 -24.14 18.34
CA THR A 39 17.88 -23.64 17.84
C THR A 39 17.62 -22.48 16.87
N GLN A 40 18.25 -21.32 17.10
CA GLN A 40 18.46 -20.33 16.04
C GLN A 40 19.40 -20.98 15.02
N ILE A 41 18.82 -21.66 14.04
CA ILE A 41 19.55 -22.23 12.93
C ILE A 41 19.52 -21.15 11.86
N ALA A 42 20.69 -20.66 11.45
CA ALA A 42 20.78 -19.87 10.23
C ALA A 42 20.22 -20.75 9.10
N PRO A 43 19.12 -20.37 8.43
CA PRO A 43 18.52 -21.23 7.43
C PRO A 43 19.54 -21.50 6.30
N GLU A 44 19.65 -22.75 5.86
CA GLU A 44 20.30 -23.13 4.59
C GLU A 44 19.46 -22.69 3.36
N TYR A 45 18.53 -21.78 3.58
CA TYR A 45 17.78 -21.05 2.58
C TYR A 45 18.04 -19.57 2.85
N THR A 46 18.19 -18.74 1.81
CA THR A 46 18.29 -17.28 2.00
C THR A 46 17.12 -16.79 2.85
N PRO A 47 17.32 -16.43 4.14
CA PRO A 47 16.24 -15.94 4.96
C PRO A 47 15.67 -14.70 4.26
N ARG A 48 14.35 -14.63 4.20
CA ARG A 48 13.67 -13.50 3.58
C ARG A 48 14.19 -12.21 4.23
N PRO A 49 14.59 -11.19 3.46
CA PRO A 49 15.13 -9.97 4.03
C PRO A 49 14.13 -9.33 5.00
N PRO A 50 14.62 -8.70 6.08
CA PRO A 50 13.77 -8.13 7.12
C PRO A 50 12.78 -7.14 6.52
N VAL A 51 11.50 -7.30 6.86
CA VAL A 51 10.47 -6.30 6.55
C VAL A 51 10.58 -5.21 7.60
N ARG A 52 11.37 -4.19 7.33
CA ARG A 52 11.22 -2.95 8.09
C ARG A 52 9.92 -2.32 7.66
N ASN A 53 8.95 -2.29 8.56
CA ASN A 53 7.79 -1.43 8.41
C ASN A 53 8.27 0.00 8.67
N GLU A 54 8.83 0.64 7.63
CA GLU A 54 9.27 2.06 7.69
C GLU A 54 8.09 3.02 7.84
N ASN A 55 6.86 2.51 7.76
CA ASN A 55 5.62 3.24 7.96
C ASN A 55 4.92 2.73 9.22
N ASN A 56 4.80 3.59 10.22
CA ASN A 56 3.90 3.41 11.35
C ASN A 56 2.55 2.84 10.88
N ILE A 57 2.19 1.65 11.36
CA ILE A 57 0.80 1.17 11.51
C ILE A 57 -0.09 1.47 10.28
N MET A 58 0.25 0.95 9.11
CA MET A 58 -0.58 1.04 7.90
C MET A 58 -0.97 -0.37 7.46
N PHE A 59 -2.14 -0.80 7.89
CA PHE A 59 -2.75 -2.06 7.46
C PHE A 59 -3.46 -1.83 6.14
N LEU A 60 -2.94 -2.44 5.06
CA LEU A 60 -3.52 -2.34 3.72
C LEU A 60 -4.61 -3.40 3.55
N SER A 61 -5.88 -3.00 3.69
CA SER A 61 -7.01 -3.72 3.11
C SER A 61 -7.05 -3.42 1.60
N ASN A 62 -7.07 -4.47 0.75
CA ASN A 62 -7.17 -4.45 -0.73
C ASN A 62 -5.87 -4.40 -1.56
N CYS A 63 -4.93 -5.33 -1.34
CA CYS A 63 -3.85 -5.55 -2.32
C CYS A 63 -4.34 -6.38 -3.54
N PRO A 64 -3.94 -6.04 -4.78
CA PRO A 64 -4.30 -6.79 -5.98
C PRO A 64 -3.64 -8.19 -6.05
N PRO A 65 -4.24 -9.16 -6.75
CA PRO A 65 -3.85 -10.59 -6.71
C PRO A 65 -2.44 -10.94 -7.24
N SER A 66 -1.70 -10.00 -7.84
CA SER A 66 -0.54 -10.30 -8.69
C SER A 66 0.83 -10.27 -8.00
N GLN A 67 0.93 -10.07 -6.68
CA GLN A 67 2.20 -10.11 -5.96
C GLN A 67 2.25 -11.26 -4.96
N HIS A 68 2.96 -12.31 -5.36
CA HIS A 68 3.06 -13.63 -4.73
C HIS A 68 3.78 -13.67 -3.38
N ASP A 69 3.98 -12.53 -2.70
CA ASP A 69 4.78 -12.54 -1.47
C ASP A 69 4.46 -11.34 -0.55
N ARG A 70 3.29 -11.35 0.11
CA ARG A 70 2.79 -10.21 0.92
C ARG A 70 3.35 -10.18 2.35
N LEU A 71 4.49 -9.51 2.51
CA LEU A 71 5.22 -9.30 3.78
C LEU A 71 4.51 -8.45 4.84
N THR A 72 3.44 -7.76 4.49
CA THR A 72 2.85 -6.70 5.33
C THR A 72 1.43 -7.00 5.80
N CYS A 73 0.89 -8.18 5.49
CA CYS A 73 -0.49 -8.51 5.84
C CYS A 73 -0.66 -9.13 7.24
N LEU A 74 0.41 -9.73 7.77
CA LEU A 74 0.38 -10.33 9.11
C LEU A 74 0.28 -9.26 10.20
N LYS A 75 -0.52 -9.54 11.22
CA LYS A 75 -0.75 -8.65 12.36
C LYS A 75 0.57 -8.32 13.04
N GLU A 76 1.36 -9.35 13.38
CA GLU A 76 2.74 -9.16 13.78
C GLU A 76 3.66 -9.38 12.57
N PRO A 77 4.42 -8.34 12.16
CA PRO A 77 5.37 -8.46 11.07
C PRO A 77 6.34 -9.62 11.32
N PHE A 78 6.36 -10.57 10.38
CA PHE A 78 7.20 -11.74 10.51
C PHE A 78 8.65 -11.40 10.19
N ASP A 79 9.55 -11.81 11.10
CA ASP A 79 10.99 -11.67 10.94
C ASP A 79 11.69 -12.99 11.31
N SER A 80 12.03 -13.77 10.29
CA SER A 80 12.72 -15.06 10.46
C SER A 80 14.06 -14.96 11.20
N ALA A 81 14.69 -13.79 11.31
CA ALA A 81 15.95 -13.63 12.02
C ALA A 81 15.79 -13.54 13.55
N THR A 82 14.64 -13.04 14.03
CA THR A 82 14.40 -12.81 15.47
C THR A 82 13.45 -13.83 16.10
N TRP A 83 12.75 -14.61 15.29
CA TRP A 83 11.80 -15.62 15.74
C TRP A 83 12.45 -16.98 15.91
N LEU A 84 11.87 -17.82 16.77
CA LEU A 84 12.35 -19.17 17.04
C LEU A 84 11.65 -20.16 16.10
N VAL A 85 12.39 -21.13 15.58
CA VAL A 85 11.78 -22.25 14.83
C VAL A 85 11.11 -23.20 15.81
N VAL A 86 9.91 -23.67 15.51
CA VAL A 86 9.19 -24.65 16.33
C VAL A 86 9.90 -26.01 16.26
N PRO A 87 10.36 -26.58 17.38
CA PRO A 87 11.01 -27.88 17.38
C PRO A 87 9.95 -28.99 17.46
N PHE A 88 9.58 -29.59 16.33
CA PHE A 88 8.67 -30.74 16.34
C PHE A 88 9.36 -32.00 16.90
N THR A 89 8.70 -32.66 17.84
CA THR A 89 9.15 -33.96 18.36
C THR A 89 9.18 -35.00 17.23
N ASN A 90 10.27 -35.78 17.14
CA ASN A 90 10.52 -36.73 16.05
C ASN A 90 10.45 -36.12 14.64
N GLY A 91 10.80 -34.84 14.48
CA GLY A 91 10.82 -34.19 13.17
C GLY A 91 11.85 -34.79 12.20
N ASN A 92 11.55 -34.65 10.91
CA ASN A 92 12.42 -35.05 9.82
C ASN A 92 13.58 -34.06 9.68
N PRO A 93 14.80 -34.49 9.33
CA PRO A 93 15.90 -33.56 9.09
C PRO A 93 15.59 -32.49 8.02
N PRO A 94 15.90 -31.21 8.27
CA PRO A 94 16.32 -30.66 9.56
C PRO A 94 15.19 -30.77 10.59
N ALA A 95 15.49 -31.28 11.81
CA ALA A 95 14.57 -31.90 12.78
C ALA A 95 13.34 -31.08 13.25
N TYR A 96 13.14 -29.89 12.71
CA TYR A 96 11.99 -29.01 12.87
C TYR A 96 10.96 -29.14 11.73
N ARG A 97 11.16 -30.04 10.75
CA ARG A 97 10.17 -30.32 9.70
C ARG A 97 9.31 -31.52 10.07
N ASN A 98 8.00 -31.44 9.81
CA ASN A 98 7.07 -32.51 10.18
C ASN A 98 5.83 -32.55 9.27
N ASP A 99 5.03 -33.60 9.46
CA ASP A 99 3.72 -33.85 8.85
C ASP A 99 2.66 -33.66 9.95
N ASP A 100 2.46 -34.65 10.80
CA ASP A 100 1.44 -34.63 11.86
C ASP A 100 1.99 -34.37 13.28
N GLY A 101 3.24 -33.95 13.38
CA GLY A 101 3.93 -33.82 14.65
C GLY A 101 3.60 -32.54 15.42
N SER A 102 4.00 -32.56 16.69
CA SER A 102 3.78 -31.46 17.64
C SER A 102 5.08 -31.09 18.35
N SER A 103 5.15 -29.86 18.83
CA SER A 103 6.22 -29.44 19.74
C SER A 103 6.19 -30.26 21.03
N ALA A 104 7.25 -30.17 21.83
CA ALA A 104 7.14 -30.46 23.26
C ALA A 104 6.19 -29.45 23.94
N LEU A 105 5.81 -29.71 25.20
CA LEU A 105 5.01 -28.76 25.97
C LEU A 105 5.80 -27.47 26.23
N ILE A 106 5.28 -26.33 25.76
CA ILE A 106 5.91 -25.01 25.89
C ILE A 106 5.24 -24.25 27.04
N PRO A 107 5.97 -23.85 28.10
CA PRO A 107 5.44 -22.95 29.12
C PRO A 107 5.20 -21.55 28.54
N LEU A 108 4.00 -20.99 28.74
CA LEU A 108 3.63 -19.67 28.22
C LEU A 108 4.26 -18.53 29.03
N GLY A 109 4.45 -18.71 30.34
CA GLY A 109 4.91 -17.63 31.22
C GLY A 109 3.83 -16.59 31.54
N PHE A 110 2.63 -16.73 31.00
CA PHE A 110 1.42 -15.96 31.31
C PHE A 110 0.19 -16.89 31.41
N ASN A 111 -0.92 -16.36 31.90
CA ASN A 111 -2.19 -17.07 31.99
C ASN A 111 -3.00 -16.81 30.71
N PHE A 112 -3.15 -17.83 29.87
CA PHE A 112 -4.09 -17.81 28.75
C PHE A 112 -5.45 -18.35 29.21
N ASN A 113 -6.50 -17.53 29.15
CA ASN A 113 -7.85 -17.95 29.51
C ASN A 113 -8.65 -18.35 28.26
N LEU A 114 -9.17 -19.56 28.22
CA LEU A 114 -10.05 -20.05 27.16
C LEU A 114 -11.33 -20.57 27.81
N TYR A 115 -12.44 -19.85 27.58
CA TYR A 115 -13.77 -20.12 28.11
C TYR A 115 -13.83 -20.28 29.64
N GLY A 116 -12.99 -19.54 30.36
CA GLY A 116 -12.89 -19.59 31.83
C GLY A 116 -11.83 -20.56 32.34
N THR A 117 -11.31 -21.44 31.48
CA THR A 117 -10.22 -22.37 31.82
C THR A 117 -8.86 -21.71 31.59
N ILE A 118 -8.02 -21.65 32.63
CA ILE A 118 -6.68 -21.06 32.56
C ILE A 118 -5.64 -22.09 32.16
N TYR A 119 -4.91 -21.79 31.09
CA TYR A 119 -3.76 -22.55 30.60
C TYR A 119 -2.47 -21.75 30.76
N THR A 120 -1.41 -22.42 31.18
CA THR A 120 -0.06 -21.82 31.40
C THR A 120 1.00 -22.45 30.49
N SER A 121 0.58 -23.35 29.61
CA SER A 121 1.44 -24.07 28.67
C SER A 121 0.66 -24.49 27.44
N VAL A 122 1.35 -24.72 26.33
CA VAL A 122 0.75 -24.98 25.01
C VAL A 122 1.57 -26.00 24.21
N TYR A 123 0.90 -26.72 23.32
CA TYR A 123 1.52 -27.47 22.22
C TYR A 123 1.28 -26.73 20.90
N ILE A 124 2.33 -26.56 20.10
CA ILE A 124 2.22 -26.07 18.73
C ILE A 124 2.20 -27.29 17.80
N ASN A 125 1.13 -27.47 17.04
CA ASN A 125 0.96 -28.61 16.14
C ASN A 125 1.26 -28.19 14.69
N ASN A 126 1.92 -29.07 13.92
CA ASN A 126 2.28 -28.77 12.53
C ASN A 126 1.05 -28.48 11.66
N ASN A 127 -0.05 -29.19 11.92
CA ASN A 127 -1.38 -29.06 11.29
C ASN A 127 -2.14 -27.77 11.66
N GLY A 128 -1.44 -26.65 11.89
CA GLY A 128 -2.03 -25.31 11.92
C GLY A 128 -2.89 -24.99 13.14
N ASN A 129 -2.61 -25.60 14.29
CA ASN A 129 -3.39 -25.41 15.51
C ASN A 129 -2.55 -25.46 16.79
N LEU A 130 -3.10 -24.89 17.86
CA LEU A 130 -2.58 -24.91 19.22
C LEU A 130 -3.51 -25.73 20.11
N THR A 131 -2.95 -26.61 20.93
CA THR A 131 -3.71 -27.40 21.91
C THR A 131 -3.10 -27.29 23.30
N PHE A 132 -3.93 -27.52 24.31
CA PHE A 132 -3.54 -27.27 25.71
C PHE A 132 -3.57 -28.51 26.60
N SER A 133 -4.30 -29.55 26.18
CA SER A 133 -4.43 -30.80 26.95
C SER A 133 -3.50 -31.91 26.47
N GLY A 134 -2.91 -31.78 25.27
CA GLY A 134 -2.02 -32.77 24.67
C GLY A 134 -1.67 -32.43 23.22
N PRO A 135 -0.64 -33.07 22.64
CA PRO A 135 -0.32 -32.94 21.22
C PRO A 135 -1.45 -33.49 20.34
N LEU A 136 -1.63 -32.92 19.15
CA LEU A 136 -2.66 -33.34 18.20
C LEU A 136 -2.06 -33.67 16.84
N SER A 137 -2.17 -34.95 16.45
CA SER A 137 -1.69 -35.48 15.17
C SER A 137 -2.81 -35.74 14.16
N THR A 138 -4.02 -35.28 14.44
CA THR A 138 -5.13 -35.37 13.49
C THR A 138 -4.87 -34.42 12.32
N PHE A 139 -5.07 -34.90 11.08
CA PHE A 139 -4.88 -34.12 9.85
C PHE A 139 -6.19 -33.73 9.17
N THR A 140 -7.24 -34.56 9.31
CA THR A 140 -8.59 -34.22 8.83
C THR A 140 -9.39 -33.58 9.98
N PRO A 141 -9.65 -32.26 9.94
CA PRO A 141 -10.31 -31.56 11.02
C PRO A 141 -11.84 -31.83 11.04
N SER A 142 -12.42 -31.74 12.23
CA SER A 142 -13.89 -31.71 12.41
C SER A 142 -14.39 -30.29 12.65
N ALA A 143 -15.65 -30.03 12.27
CA ALA A 143 -16.31 -28.75 12.53
C ALA A 143 -16.38 -28.42 14.03
N PHE A 144 -16.34 -27.14 14.37
CA PHE A 144 -16.63 -26.67 15.73
C PHE A 144 -18.14 -26.37 15.89
N PRO A 145 -18.73 -26.66 17.05
CA PRO A 145 -18.10 -27.21 18.26
C PRO A 145 -17.77 -28.70 18.12
N SER A 146 -16.66 -29.14 18.71
CA SER A 146 -16.18 -30.52 18.68
C SER A 146 -15.73 -31.00 20.05
N THR A 147 -16.09 -32.23 20.41
CA THR A 147 -15.59 -32.93 21.62
C THR A 147 -14.36 -33.80 21.36
N GLN A 148 -13.89 -33.86 20.11
CA GLN A 148 -12.87 -34.82 19.68
C GLN A 148 -11.43 -34.42 20.06
N PHE A 149 -11.15 -33.11 20.18
CA PHE A 149 -9.78 -32.59 20.26
C PHE A 149 -9.44 -31.86 21.57
N GLY A 150 -10.41 -31.76 22.50
CA GLY A 150 -10.27 -30.92 23.68
C GLY A 150 -10.14 -29.43 23.35
N ALA A 151 -9.47 -28.69 24.23
CA ALA A 151 -9.21 -27.26 24.06
C ALA A 151 -8.21 -27.00 22.92
N ILE A 152 -8.66 -26.24 21.92
CA ILE A 152 -7.93 -25.96 20.69
C ILE A 152 -8.15 -24.52 20.23
N VAL A 153 -7.08 -23.89 19.74
CA VAL A 153 -7.09 -22.62 19.02
C VAL A 153 -6.51 -22.88 17.64
N ALA A 154 -7.32 -22.76 16.60
CA ALA A 154 -7.01 -23.16 15.24
C ALA A 154 -7.12 -21.95 14.30
N PRO A 155 -6.02 -21.21 14.02
CA PRO A 155 -6.03 -20.21 12.95
C PRO A 155 -6.32 -20.86 11.59
N PHE A 156 -5.86 -22.10 11.37
CA PHE A 156 -6.07 -22.84 10.14
C PHE A 156 -5.78 -24.32 10.34
N PHE A 157 -6.74 -25.08 10.86
CA PHE A 157 -6.54 -26.51 11.07
C PHE A 157 -6.76 -27.26 9.76
N ALA A 158 -5.67 -27.78 9.18
CA ALA A 158 -5.64 -28.62 7.98
C ALA A 158 -4.38 -29.53 7.96
N ASP A 159 -4.27 -30.37 6.94
CA ASP A 159 -3.19 -31.34 6.72
C ASP A 159 -1.92 -30.65 6.15
N VAL A 160 -1.21 -29.93 7.03
CA VAL A 160 -0.01 -29.14 6.72
C VAL A 160 1.18 -30.08 6.59
N ASP A 161 2.01 -29.89 5.56
CA ASP A 161 3.24 -30.67 5.41
C ASP A 161 4.45 -29.74 5.22
N THR A 162 5.37 -29.78 6.18
CA THR A 162 6.60 -28.98 6.16
C THR A 162 7.84 -29.81 5.80
N ARG A 163 7.70 -31.09 5.42
CA ARG A 163 8.84 -31.98 5.11
C ARG A 163 9.57 -31.58 3.83
N ASN A 164 8.88 -31.02 2.84
CA ASN A 164 9.53 -30.56 1.61
C ASN A 164 10.44 -29.35 1.91
N ILE A 165 11.74 -29.48 1.64
CA ILE A 165 12.72 -28.42 1.89
C ILE A 165 12.48 -27.13 1.11
N SER A 166 11.76 -27.21 -0.01
CA SER A 166 11.40 -26.03 -0.81
C SER A 166 10.21 -25.28 -0.22
N GLY A 167 9.47 -25.89 0.71
CA GLY A 167 8.38 -25.29 1.47
C GLY A 167 8.87 -24.62 2.74
N GLY A 168 8.04 -23.73 3.28
CA GLY A 168 8.32 -23.04 4.53
C GLY A 168 8.08 -23.90 5.77
N ILE A 169 8.16 -23.27 6.94
CA ILE A 169 8.16 -23.94 8.25
C ILE A 169 7.43 -23.10 9.29
N VAL A 170 7.35 -23.61 10.52
CA VAL A 170 6.64 -22.98 11.61
C VAL A 170 7.60 -22.26 12.56
N TYR A 171 7.29 -21.00 12.85
CA TYR A 171 8.02 -20.14 13.77
C TYR A 171 7.14 -19.72 14.93
N TYR A 172 7.77 -19.37 16.06
CA TYR A 172 7.08 -18.76 17.17
C TYR A 172 7.93 -17.68 17.84
N LYS A 173 7.24 -16.75 18.50
CA LYS A 173 7.81 -15.69 19.32
C LYS A 173 7.05 -15.63 20.62
N LEU A 174 7.78 -15.80 21.73
CA LEU A 174 7.21 -15.76 23.07
C LEU A 174 7.64 -14.48 23.77
N GLU A 175 6.67 -13.71 24.21
CA GLU A 175 6.82 -12.46 24.96
C GLU A 175 6.17 -12.61 26.35
N PRO A 176 6.39 -11.68 27.29
CA PRO A 176 5.92 -11.83 28.67
C PRO A 176 4.40 -12.03 28.82
N ASN A 177 3.59 -11.52 27.89
CA ASN A 177 2.12 -11.55 27.95
C ASN A 177 1.46 -12.09 26.66
N ARG A 178 2.25 -12.55 25.68
CA ARG A 178 1.72 -13.14 24.43
C ARG A 178 2.64 -14.19 23.83
N LEU A 179 2.02 -15.11 23.10
CA LEU A 179 2.68 -16.03 22.18
C LEU A 179 2.15 -15.76 20.78
N THR A 180 3.06 -15.58 19.83
CA THR A 180 2.74 -15.54 18.41
C THR A 180 3.35 -16.74 17.71
N VAL A 181 2.56 -17.42 16.88
CA VAL A 181 2.98 -18.57 16.06
C VAL A 181 2.65 -18.29 14.61
N THR A 182 3.59 -18.53 13.71
CA THR A 182 3.41 -18.32 12.26
C THR A 182 3.80 -19.58 11.51
N TRP A 183 2.84 -20.13 10.77
CA TRP A 183 3.09 -21.11 9.73
C TRP A 183 3.39 -20.33 8.46
N ASP A 184 4.68 -20.19 8.12
CA ASP A 184 5.12 -19.36 7.02
C ASP A 184 5.31 -20.18 5.75
N SER A 185 4.59 -19.85 4.68
CA SER A 185 4.73 -20.45 3.35
C SER A 185 4.67 -21.98 3.36
N VAL A 186 3.79 -22.55 4.20
CA VAL A 186 3.69 -23.98 4.41
C VAL A 186 2.90 -24.66 3.29
N GLY A 187 3.36 -25.85 2.93
CA GLY A 187 2.72 -26.73 1.96
C GLY A 187 1.64 -27.61 2.57
N TYR A 188 1.10 -28.50 1.75
CA TYR A 188 0.08 -29.48 2.15
C TYR A 188 0.56 -30.89 1.86
N PHE A 189 -0.01 -31.87 2.58
CA PHE A 189 0.32 -33.28 2.36
C PHE A 189 0.02 -33.70 0.91
N ASN A 190 0.89 -34.42 0.22
CA ASN A 190 2.09 -35.13 0.66
C ASN A 190 3.35 -34.46 0.08
N GLN A 191 3.88 -33.45 0.77
CA GLN A 191 5.06 -32.67 0.40
C GLN A 191 4.86 -31.72 -0.79
N HIS A 192 3.62 -31.29 -1.04
CA HIS A 192 3.31 -30.32 -2.08
C HIS A 192 3.70 -28.90 -1.67
N VAL A 193 4.24 -28.14 -2.61
CA VAL A 193 4.74 -26.77 -2.41
C VAL A 193 4.39 -25.82 -3.56
N ASP A 194 3.59 -26.31 -4.51
CA ASP A 194 3.02 -25.57 -5.64
C ASP A 194 1.92 -24.59 -5.18
N LEU A 195 1.20 -24.94 -4.10
CA LEU A 195 0.33 -24.02 -3.36
C LEU A 195 0.85 -23.87 -1.94
N ARG A 196 0.76 -22.65 -1.39
CA ARG A 196 1.28 -22.33 -0.06
C ARG A 196 0.32 -21.47 0.73
N CYS A 197 0.35 -21.66 2.04
CA CYS A 197 -0.39 -20.85 3.00
C CYS A 197 0.59 -20.19 3.99
N THR A 198 0.35 -18.91 4.30
CA THR A 198 1.00 -18.21 5.41
C THR A 198 -0.08 -17.72 6.37
N PHE A 199 -0.04 -18.16 7.62
CA PHE A 199 -1.02 -17.76 8.63
C PHE A 199 -0.39 -17.71 10.03
N GLN A 200 -1.00 -16.91 10.90
CA GLN A 200 -0.49 -16.57 12.22
C GLN A 200 -1.59 -16.67 13.26
N CYS A 201 -1.24 -17.22 14.43
CA CYS A 201 -2.06 -17.24 15.63
C CYS A 201 -1.34 -16.46 16.73
N ILE A 202 -2.08 -15.59 17.40
CA ILE A 202 -1.61 -14.85 18.58
C ILE A 202 -2.54 -15.18 19.73
N ILE A 203 -1.98 -15.64 20.85
CA ILE A 203 -2.69 -15.79 22.12
C ILE A 203 -2.04 -14.91 23.18
N SER A 204 -2.84 -14.29 24.06
CA SER A 204 -2.34 -13.40 25.11
C SER A 204 -3.12 -13.57 26.43
N ASP A 205 -2.68 -12.86 27.47
CA ASP A 205 -3.41 -12.75 28.73
C ASP A 205 -4.63 -11.80 28.68
N GLY A 206 -4.95 -11.24 27.50
CA GLY A 206 -6.05 -10.30 27.29
C GLY A 206 -5.74 -8.83 27.64
N THR A 207 -4.56 -8.55 28.18
CA THR A 207 -4.13 -7.18 28.56
C THR A 207 -3.31 -6.48 27.48
N ASP A 208 -2.92 -7.21 26.45
CA ASP A 208 -2.06 -6.72 25.39
C ASP A 208 -2.78 -5.77 24.42
N PRO A 209 -2.43 -4.47 24.40
CA PRO A 209 -3.07 -3.50 23.51
C PRO A 209 -2.89 -3.85 22.03
N PHE A 210 -1.87 -4.66 21.69
CA PHE A 210 -1.59 -5.08 20.33
C PHE A 210 -2.75 -5.89 19.72
N LEU A 211 -3.45 -6.70 20.53
CA LEU A 211 -4.61 -7.49 20.08
C LEU A 211 -5.92 -6.68 20.14
N GLY A 212 -5.87 -5.47 20.70
CA GLY A 212 -7.03 -4.71 21.17
C GLY A 212 -7.38 -5.13 22.60
N ILE A 213 -7.50 -4.15 23.50
CA ILE A 213 -7.75 -4.40 24.94
C ILE A 213 -8.98 -5.31 25.10
N GLY A 214 -8.80 -6.42 25.81
CA GLY A 214 -9.84 -7.42 26.07
C GLY A 214 -9.82 -8.61 25.09
N ASN A 215 -9.21 -8.48 23.90
CA ASN A 215 -9.00 -9.64 23.03
C ASN A 215 -7.79 -10.43 23.49
N ASN A 216 -7.91 -11.76 23.43
CA ASN A 216 -6.85 -12.68 23.84
C ASN A 216 -6.51 -13.73 22.77
N VAL A 217 -7.24 -13.74 21.64
CA VAL A 217 -6.93 -14.56 20.47
C VAL A 217 -7.01 -13.69 19.22
N CYS A 218 -6.00 -13.79 18.35
CA CYS A 218 -6.05 -13.20 17.01
C CYS A 218 -5.52 -14.18 15.95
N PHE A 219 -6.24 -14.27 14.84
CA PHE A 219 -5.79 -14.92 13.62
C PHE A 219 -5.44 -13.89 12.57
N SER A 220 -4.36 -14.14 11.83
CA SER A 220 -3.91 -13.26 10.77
C SER A 220 -3.39 -14.06 9.60
N TYR A 221 -3.67 -13.61 8.38
CA TYR A 221 -3.44 -14.40 7.18
C TYR A 221 -2.64 -13.60 6.16
N GLY A 222 -1.64 -14.25 5.58
CA GLY A 222 -0.89 -13.77 4.43
C GLY A 222 -1.54 -14.23 3.14
N VAL A 223 -0.83 -15.08 2.40
CA VAL A 223 -1.33 -15.74 1.19
C VAL A 223 -1.93 -17.07 1.58
N MET A 224 -3.14 -17.39 1.10
CA MET A 224 -3.86 -18.63 1.38
C MET A 224 -4.32 -19.31 0.07
N GLN A 225 -3.82 -20.51 -0.21
CA GLN A 225 -3.97 -21.15 -1.54
C GLN A 225 -4.49 -22.58 -1.52
N TRP A 226 -4.55 -23.25 -0.37
CA TRP A 226 -4.97 -24.65 -0.26
C TRP A 226 -5.77 -24.87 1.03
N THR A 227 -6.57 -25.94 1.09
CA THR A 227 -7.47 -26.27 2.21
C THR A 227 -7.32 -27.68 2.77
N THR A 228 -6.72 -28.61 2.05
CA THR A 228 -6.51 -29.99 2.53
C THR A 228 -5.30 -30.63 1.86
N GLY A 229 -4.79 -31.69 2.47
CA GLY A 229 -3.84 -32.63 1.88
C GLY A 229 -4.49 -33.55 0.85
N ASP A 230 -3.68 -34.33 0.14
CA ASP A 230 -4.10 -35.37 -0.80
C ASP A 230 -4.74 -36.60 -0.12
N ALA A 231 -4.74 -36.65 1.22
CA ALA A 231 -5.43 -37.68 1.98
C ALA A 231 -6.95 -37.43 2.03
N SER A 232 -7.72 -38.45 2.43
CA SER A 232 -9.15 -38.33 2.75
C SER A 232 -10.04 -37.75 1.63
N LEU A 233 -9.71 -38.00 0.35
CA LEU A 233 -10.38 -37.48 -0.86
C LEU A 233 -9.95 -36.07 -1.29
N GLY A 234 -8.88 -35.51 -0.73
CA GLY A 234 -8.26 -34.30 -1.26
C GLY A 234 -7.47 -34.55 -2.54
N ILE A 235 -7.47 -33.58 -3.44
CA ILE A 235 -6.74 -33.58 -4.70
C ILE A 235 -6.26 -32.15 -4.97
N GLY A 236 -4.95 -31.94 -5.10
CA GLY A 236 -4.39 -30.65 -5.54
C GLY A 236 -4.68 -29.51 -4.56
N GLY A 237 -4.64 -29.80 -3.26
CA GLY A 237 -4.87 -28.82 -2.19
C GLY A 237 -6.34 -28.61 -1.81
N PHE A 238 -7.30 -29.25 -2.48
CA PHE A 238 -8.73 -29.06 -2.24
C PHE A 238 -9.48 -30.37 -2.10
N GLY A 239 -10.63 -30.35 -1.45
CA GLY A 239 -11.41 -31.56 -1.19
C GLY A 239 -12.88 -31.26 -0.88
N PRO A 240 -13.69 -32.31 -0.69
CA PRO A 240 -15.09 -32.15 -0.31
C PRO A 240 -15.24 -31.48 1.08
N PRO A 241 -16.44 -30.99 1.44
CA PRO A 241 -16.72 -30.44 2.77
C PRO A 241 -16.29 -31.32 3.96
N SER A 242 -16.21 -32.64 3.78
CA SER A 242 -15.74 -33.56 4.82
C SER A 242 -14.26 -33.35 5.20
N THR A 243 -13.44 -32.77 4.32
CA THR A 243 -12.02 -32.46 4.56
C THR A 243 -11.75 -30.97 4.63
N ALA A 244 -12.78 -30.14 4.82
CA ALA A 244 -12.63 -28.69 4.85
C ALA A 244 -11.74 -28.25 6.03
N ALA A 245 -10.77 -27.38 5.76
CA ALA A 245 -9.96 -26.72 6.78
C ALA A 245 -10.88 -26.01 7.77
N THR A 246 -10.58 -26.11 9.07
CA THR A 246 -11.41 -25.55 10.14
C THR A 246 -10.70 -24.41 10.83
N ILE A 247 -11.42 -23.30 11.05
CA ILE A 247 -10.88 -22.08 11.65
C ILE A 247 -11.72 -21.69 12.85
N GLY A 248 -11.11 -21.53 14.02
CA GLY A 248 -11.82 -21.11 15.21
C GLY A 248 -11.13 -21.47 16.52
N VAL A 249 -11.88 -21.32 17.60
CA VAL A 249 -11.54 -21.74 18.95
C VAL A 249 -12.62 -22.69 19.46
N ASN A 250 -12.23 -23.68 20.27
CA ASN A 250 -13.13 -24.68 20.79
C ASN A 250 -12.61 -25.17 22.14
N GLU A 251 -13.45 -25.14 23.18
CA GLU A 251 -13.05 -25.61 24.51
C GLU A 251 -12.99 -27.15 24.59
N GLY A 252 -13.71 -27.85 23.71
CA GLY A 252 -13.77 -29.31 23.70
C GLY A 252 -14.95 -29.90 24.46
N ASN A 253 -15.83 -29.06 25.02
CA ASN A 253 -17.01 -29.48 25.76
C ASN A 253 -18.28 -29.66 24.88
N GLY A 254 -18.18 -29.34 23.59
CA GLY A 254 -19.29 -29.42 22.62
C GLY A 254 -20.27 -28.25 22.67
N ILE A 255 -20.00 -27.22 23.48
CA ILE A 255 -20.87 -26.07 23.73
C ILE A 255 -20.13 -24.76 23.43
N ASP A 256 -18.94 -24.59 23.99
CA ASP A 256 -18.16 -23.35 23.96
C ASP A 256 -17.18 -23.35 22.78
N TYR A 257 -17.46 -22.49 21.80
CA TYR A 257 -16.68 -22.36 20.57
C TYR A 257 -16.92 -21.00 19.89
N ALA A 258 -16.03 -20.65 18.98
CA ALA A 258 -16.20 -19.58 18.03
C ALA A 258 -15.52 -20.02 16.72
N THR A 259 -16.19 -19.90 15.59
CA THR A 259 -15.70 -20.36 14.29
C THR A 259 -15.83 -19.27 13.23
N LEU A 260 -14.88 -19.23 12.30
CA LEU A 260 -15.02 -18.45 11.07
C LEU A 260 -15.60 -19.31 9.93
N GLY A 261 -15.88 -20.57 10.20
CA GLY A 261 -16.40 -21.55 9.25
C GLY A 261 -15.31 -22.48 8.73
N ARG A 262 -15.67 -23.25 7.70
CA ARG A 262 -14.75 -24.21 7.08
C ARG A 262 -14.53 -23.90 5.62
N PHE A 263 -13.34 -24.23 5.14
CA PHE A 263 -12.84 -23.83 3.82
C PHE A 263 -12.47 -25.08 3.04
N CYS A 264 -13.03 -25.24 1.83
CA CYS A 264 -12.80 -26.44 1.02
C CYS A 264 -12.57 -26.15 -0.47
N ARG A 265 -12.59 -24.87 -0.89
CA ARG A 265 -12.53 -24.49 -2.31
C ARG A 265 -11.65 -23.25 -2.56
N PRO A 266 -11.19 -23.05 -3.81
CA PRO A 266 -10.50 -21.81 -4.19
C PRO A 266 -11.46 -20.61 -4.26
N GLY A 267 -10.88 -19.40 -4.23
CA GLY A 267 -11.59 -18.14 -4.45
C GLY A 267 -11.97 -17.40 -3.16
N THR A 268 -12.69 -16.29 -3.31
CA THR A 268 -12.98 -15.32 -2.24
C THR A 268 -14.40 -15.40 -1.68
N TYR A 269 -15.17 -16.42 -2.05
CA TYR A 269 -16.53 -16.56 -1.53
C TYR A 269 -16.52 -16.82 -0.02
N TYR A 270 -17.34 -16.07 0.72
CA TYR A 270 -17.60 -16.31 2.13
C TYR A 270 -19.10 -16.30 2.39
N GLY A 271 -19.62 -17.46 2.78
CA GLY A 271 -21.03 -17.65 3.15
C GLY A 271 -21.29 -17.52 4.65
N GLY A 272 -20.22 -17.40 5.44
CA GLY A 272 -20.29 -17.25 6.90
C GLY A 272 -19.79 -18.46 7.68
N PRO A 273 -19.87 -18.40 9.02
CA PRO A 273 -19.37 -19.42 9.95
C PRO A 273 -20.05 -20.80 9.86
N ASN A 274 -21.25 -20.87 9.30
CA ASN A 274 -22.01 -22.12 9.14
C ASN A 274 -21.81 -22.78 7.77
N VAL A 275 -20.91 -22.26 6.94
CA VAL A 275 -20.69 -22.73 5.58
C VAL A 275 -19.36 -23.48 5.50
N ASP A 276 -19.41 -24.71 4.99
CA ASP A 276 -18.22 -25.55 4.80
C ASP A 276 -17.51 -25.32 3.46
N THR A 277 -18.18 -24.61 2.56
CA THR A 277 -17.71 -24.33 1.20
C THR A 277 -17.15 -22.92 1.05
N ASN A 278 -16.61 -22.34 2.14
CA ASN A 278 -15.94 -21.05 2.03
C ASN A 278 -14.68 -21.17 1.17
N GLY A 279 -14.40 -20.08 0.45
CA GLY A 279 -13.25 -19.95 -0.44
C GLY A 279 -12.02 -19.51 0.35
N VAL A 280 -10.91 -20.22 0.20
CA VAL A 280 -9.70 -20.02 1.02
C VAL A 280 -9.08 -18.63 0.86
N SER A 281 -9.16 -18.04 -0.34
CA SER A 281 -8.59 -16.72 -0.63
C SER A 281 -9.39 -15.57 -0.02
N TYR A 282 -10.57 -15.85 0.57
CA TYR A 282 -11.27 -14.85 1.40
C TYR A 282 -10.43 -14.43 2.61
N LEU A 283 -9.61 -15.33 3.13
CA LEU A 283 -8.75 -15.09 4.28
C LEU A 283 -7.57 -14.19 3.94
N ASP A 284 -7.22 -14.01 2.66
CA ASP A 284 -6.04 -13.25 2.26
C ASP A 284 -6.03 -11.84 2.89
N CYS A 285 -4.97 -11.55 3.66
CA CYS A 285 -4.78 -10.29 4.38
C CYS A 285 -5.87 -9.93 5.39
N GLN A 286 -6.59 -10.93 5.90
CA GLN A 286 -7.57 -10.72 6.97
C GLN A 286 -6.95 -10.87 8.36
N ASN A 287 -7.56 -10.18 9.33
CA ASN A 287 -7.23 -10.25 10.74
C ASN A 287 -8.52 -10.43 11.54
N TYR A 288 -8.54 -11.42 12.43
CA TYR A 288 -9.71 -11.75 13.23
C TYR A 288 -9.29 -11.85 14.68
N CYS A 289 -9.69 -10.88 15.49
CA CYS A 289 -9.40 -10.85 16.91
C CYS A 289 -10.67 -11.00 17.71
N LEU A 290 -10.63 -11.84 18.74
CA LEU A 290 -11.77 -12.12 19.60
C LEU A 290 -11.32 -12.31 21.05
N ASN A 291 -12.28 -12.12 21.95
CA ASN A 291 -12.13 -12.44 23.36
C ASN A 291 -12.71 -13.83 23.62
N ALA A 292 -11.85 -14.84 23.67
CA ALA A 292 -12.18 -16.23 23.97
C ALA A 292 -12.23 -16.53 25.48
N SER A 293 -12.13 -15.52 26.36
CA SER A 293 -12.15 -15.73 27.82
C SER A 293 -13.56 -15.91 28.38
N ASN A 294 -14.59 -15.43 27.68
CA ASN A 294 -15.97 -15.49 28.13
C ASN A 294 -16.54 -16.88 27.86
N ALA A 295 -17.19 -17.48 28.86
CA ALA A 295 -18.06 -18.63 28.65
C ALA A 295 -19.34 -18.20 27.91
N GLY A 296 -19.80 -18.98 26.95
CA GLY A 296 -21.00 -18.66 26.15
C GLY A 296 -20.75 -17.72 24.98
N ASN A 297 -21.54 -16.63 24.91
CA ASN A 297 -21.64 -15.80 23.71
C ASN A 297 -20.35 -15.02 23.40
N ILE A 298 -19.84 -15.15 22.17
CA ILE A 298 -18.67 -14.42 21.69
C ILE A 298 -19.11 -13.33 20.71
N CYS A 299 -18.61 -12.11 20.92
CA CYS A 299 -19.10 -10.97 20.16
C CYS A 299 -18.72 -11.03 18.69
N PRO A 300 -19.52 -10.40 17.80
CA PRO A 300 -19.25 -10.39 16.38
C PRO A 300 -17.82 -9.97 16.06
N VAL A 301 -17.13 -10.78 15.27
CA VAL A 301 -15.73 -10.53 14.91
C VAL A 301 -15.69 -9.59 13.73
N ALA A 302 -14.93 -8.50 13.87
CA ALA A 302 -14.72 -7.50 12.82
C ALA A 302 -13.84 -8.06 11.69
N GLN A 303 -14.17 -7.71 10.45
CA GLN A 303 -13.52 -8.20 9.23
C GLN A 303 -13.32 -7.05 8.24
N ASN A 304 -12.25 -7.10 7.43
CA ASN A 304 -11.91 -6.09 6.42
C ASN A 304 -11.67 -4.65 6.93
N PHE A 305 -11.58 -4.43 8.24
CA PHE A 305 -11.29 -3.11 8.78
C PHE A 305 -9.82 -2.70 8.56
N PRO A 306 -9.55 -1.42 8.24
CA PRO A 306 -8.19 -0.91 8.22
C PRO A 306 -7.65 -0.86 9.65
N GLY A 307 -6.48 -1.43 9.89
CA GLY A 307 -5.82 -1.32 11.19
C GLY A 307 -5.03 -0.01 11.40
N GLY A 308 -5.15 0.97 10.51
CA GLY A 308 -4.54 2.29 10.61
C GLY A 308 -5.47 3.39 10.11
N ASN A 309 -4.92 4.59 9.92
CA ASN A 309 -5.69 5.71 9.38
C ASN A 309 -5.96 5.50 7.89
N VAL A 310 -7.18 5.85 7.46
CA VAL A 310 -7.53 5.94 6.04
C VAL A 310 -7.23 7.36 5.57
N ASN A 311 -6.11 7.55 4.88
CA ASN A 311 -5.71 8.84 4.34
C ASN A 311 -6.37 9.06 2.97
N LEU A 312 -7.18 10.11 2.86
CA LEU A 312 -7.89 10.52 1.65
C LEU A 312 -7.37 11.88 1.22
N THR A 313 -7.05 12.04 -0.06
CA THR A 313 -6.66 13.34 -0.63
C THR A 313 -7.81 13.85 -1.49
N VAL A 314 -8.28 15.06 -1.22
CA VAL A 314 -9.34 15.69 -2.01
C VAL A 314 -8.94 15.75 -3.49
N GLY A 315 -9.86 15.37 -4.38
CA GLY A 315 -9.63 15.32 -5.83
C GLY A 315 -9.04 14.00 -6.35
N ASN A 316 -8.74 13.04 -5.48
CA ASN A 316 -8.53 11.64 -5.88
C ASN A 316 -9.89 10.95 -6.18
N PRO A 317 -9.89 9.79 -6.85
CA PRO A 317 -11.12 9.00 -7.04
C PRO A 317 -11.83 8.70 -5.70
N PRO A 318 -13.17 8.53 -5.72
CA PRO A 318 -13.93 8.24 -4.51
C PRO A 318 -13.37 7.03 -3.75
N TYR A 319 -13.31 7.15 -2.43
CA TYR A 319 -12.99 6.05 -1.55
C TYR A 319 -14.14 5.04 -1.58
N ASN A 320 -13.81 3.76 -1.73
CA ASN A 320 -14.75 2.65 -1.67
C ASN A 320 -14.15 1.53 -0.82
N ALA A 321 -14.91 1.02 0.15
CA ALA A 321 -14.53 -0.13 0.96
C ALA A 321 -15.75 -0.90 1.45
N THR A 322 -15.57 -2.20 1.71
CA THR A 322 -16.58 -3.04 2.35
C THR A 322 -16.01 -3.58 3.65
N TYR A 323 -16.61 -3.20 4.79
CA TYR A 323 -16.28 -3.78 6.09
C TYR A 323 -17.32 -4.81 6.48
N ALA A 324 -17.01 -5.68 7.44
CA ALA A 324 -17.99 -6.66 7.89
C ALA A 324 -17.83 -7.04 9.38
N PHE A 325 -18.91 -7.56 9.95
CA PHE A 325 -18.92 -8.26 11.22
C PHE A 325 -19.61 -9.61 11.05
N ALA A 326 -19.07 -10.66 11.65
CA ALA A 326 -19.71 -11.97 11.68
C ALA A 326 -19.71 -12.51 13.12
N ALA A 327 -20.89 -12.90 13.61
CA ALA A 327 -21.03 -13.63 14.84
C ALA A 327 -20.38 -15.02 14.70
N PRO A 328 -19.41 -15.39 15.54
CA PRO A 328 -18.62 -16.60 15.33
C PRO A 328 -19.36 -17.88 15.74
N GLU A 329 -20.53 -17.81 16.37
CA GLU A 329 -21.38 -18.98 16.61
C GLU A 329 -22.36 -19.26 15.47
N ILE A 330 -22.52 -20.54 15.14
CA ILE A 330 -23.39 -21.04 14.07
C ILE A 330 -24.84 -20.63 14.32
N GLY A 331 -25.45 -20.04 13.30
CA GLY A 331 -26.87 -19.69 13.28
C GLY A 331 -27.20 -18.32 13.86
N GLN A 332 -26.20 -17.61 14.40
CA GLN A 332 -26.37 -16.22 14.83
C GLN A 332 -26.37 -15.25 13.64
N ILE A 333 -27.18 -14.21 13.74
CA ILE A 333 -27.26 -13.10 12.78
C ILE A 333 -26.61 -11.88 13.42
N THR A 334 -25.82 -11.16 12.65
CA THR A 334 -25.25 -9.87 13.05
C THR A 334 -26.07 -8.72 12.48
N THR A 335 -26.38 -7.75 13.33
CA THR A 335 -26.99 -6.47 12.97
C THR A 335 -25.96 -5.36 13.05
N GLY A 336 -25.92 -4.50 12.04
CA GLY A 336 -24.97 -3.40 11.95
C GLY A 336 -25.50 -2.06 12.43
N GLY A 337 -24.61 -1.26 13.01
CA GLY A 337 -24.83 0.15 13.34
C GLY A 337 -23.60 0.99 12.97
N VAL A 338 -23.81 2.27 12.72
CA VAL A 338 -22.73 3.22 12.41
C VAL A 338 -23.00 4.58 13.06
N SER A 339 -21.95 5.24 13.53
CA SER A 339 -22.01 6.56 14.14
C SER A 339 -20.81 7.41 13.71
N GLY A 340 -20.95 8.74 13.77
CA GLY A 340 -19.87 9.67 13.39
C GLY A 340 -19.68 9.84 11.87
N VAL A 341 -20.63 9.40 11.05
CA VAL A 341 -20.56 9.50 9.58
C VAL A 341 -20.53 10.98 9.14
N PRO A 342 -19.45 11.45 8.48
CA PRO A 342 -19.36 12.81 7.96
C PRO A 342 -20.39 13.08 6.87
N GLN A 343 -20.70 14.35 6.63
CA GLN A 343 -21.58 14.75 5.52
C GLN A 343 -21.04 14.18 4.20
N GLY A 344 -21.90 13.66 3.32
CA GLY A 344 -21.52 13.14 2.00
C GLY A 344 -20.85 11.77 1.98
N MET A 345 -20.52 11.18 3.14
CA MET A 345 -20.14 9.76 3.23
C MET A 345 -21.41 8.90 3.23
N SER A 346 -21.43 7.86 2.40
CA SER A 346 -22.53 6.88 2.36
C SER A 346 -22.06 5.56 2.98
N VAL A 347 -22.91 4.97 3.83
CA VAL A 347 -22.66 3.67 4.46
C VAL A 347 -23.93 2.83 4.30
N ASN A 348 -23.90 1.84 3.42
CA ASN A 348 -25.00 0.90 3.23
C ASN A 348 -24.77 -0.34 4.08
N ILE A 349 -25.70 -0.63 4.99
CA ILE A 349 -25.60 -1.76 5.93
C ILE A 349 -26.49 -2.90 5.44
N THR A 350 -25.92 -4.09 5.26
CA THR A 350 -26.66 -5.32 4.97
C THR A 350 -26.53 -6.26 6.17
N ASN A 351 -27.63 -6.53 6.88
CA ASN A 351 -27.65 -7.45 8.02
C ASN A 351 -27.76 -8.90 7.55
N GLY A 352 -27.19 -9.84 8.33
CA GLY A 352 -27.20 -11.26 7.98
C GLY A 352 -26.23 -12.07 8.84
N LEU A 353 -25.92 -13.30 8.41
CA LEU A 353 -24.88 -14.14 9.05
C LEU A 353 -23.52 -13.42 9.06
N THR A 354 -23.27 -12.63 8.02
CA THR A 354 -22.20 -11.65 7.96
C THR A 354 -22.85 -10.31 7.64
N CYS A 355 -22.76 -9.38 8.58
CA CYS A 355 -23.23 -8.02 8.37
C CYS A 355 -22.17 -7.24 7.60
N THR A 356 -22.52 -6.63 6.47
CA THR A 356 -21.58 -5.85 5.65
C THR A 356 -21.91 -4.35 5.68
N PHE A 357 -20.87 -3.54 5.49
CA PHE A 357 -20.92 -2.08 5.44
C PHE A 357 -20.22 -1.63 4.17
N ASP A 358 -21.00 -1.27 3.15
CA ASP A 358 -20.46 -0.71 1.91
C ASP A 358 -20.32 0.80 2.08
N VAL A 359 -19.07 1.23 2.21
CA VAL A 359 -18.65 2.61 2.46
C VAL A 359 -18.21 3.25 1.16
N THR A 360 -18.82 4.38 0.82
CA THR A 360 -18.39 5.23 -0.29
C THR A 360 -18.25 6.69 0.15
N TRP A 361 -17.16 7.34 -0.26
CA TRP A 361 -16.95 8.75 0.10
C TRP A 361 -16.07 9.49 -0.93
N ASP A 362 -16.55 10.65 -1.38
CA ASP A 362 -15.82 11.60 -2.22
C ASP A 362 -15.70 12.94 -1.46
N PRO A 363 -14.65 13.12 -0.63
CA PRO A 363 -14.54 14.29 0.24
C PRO A 363 -14.11 15.54 -0.54
N THR A 364 -14.63 16.69 -0.11
CA THR A 364 -14.23 18.03 -0.57
C THR A 364 -13.32 18.72 0.44
N CYS A 365 -12.69 19.82 0.03
CA CYS A 365 -11.82 20.61 0.91
C CYS A 365 -12.52 21.21 2.13
N VAL A 366 -13.84 21.36 2.12
CA VAL A 366 -14.61 21.80 3.30
C VAL A 366 -14.57 20.74 4.42
N GLN A 367 -14.28 19.49 4.06
CA GLN A 367 -14.22 18.34 4.98
C GLN A 367 -12.79 17.96 5.34
N ALA A 368 -11.80 18.84 5.09
CA ALA A 368 -10.42 18.61 5.49
C ALA A 368 -10.30 18.40 7.02
N GLY A 369 -9.41 17.51 7.43
CA GLY A 369 -9.19 17.15 8.83
C GLY A 369 -9.48 15.69 9.14
N THR A 370 -9.58 15.38 10.43
CA THR A 370 -9.74 14.02 10.94
C THR A 370 -11.19 13.73 11.31
N HIS A 371 -11.71 12.62 10.79
CA HIS A 371 -13.06 12.13 11.05
C HIS A 371 -13.00 10.73 11.63
N VAL A 372 -13.72 10.49 12.72
CA VAL A 372 -13.78 9.17 13.35
C VAL A 372 -15.17 8.58 13.15
N VAL A 373 -15.25 7.45 12.47
CA VAL A 373 -16.51 6.73 12.23
C VAL A 373 -16.44 5.41 12.96
N CYS A 374 -17.42 5.17 13.83
CA CYS A 374 -17.49 3.96 14.63
C CYS A 374 -18.58 3.04 14.09
N PHE A 375 -18.18 1.82 13.75
CA PHE A 375 -19.02 0.74 13.24
C PHE A 375 -19.26 -0.27 14.36
N THR A 376 -20.48 -0.74 14.48
CA THR A 376 -20.89 -1.68 15.52
C THR A 376 -21.53 -2.92 14.91
N GLY A 377 -21.10 -4.10 15.33
CA GLY A 377 -21.77 -5.36 15.06
C GLY A 377 -22.39 -5.91 16.35
N ILE A 378 -23.67 -6.26 16.31
CA ILE A 378 -24.43 -6.81 17.44
C ILE A 378 -24.98 -8.17 17.01
N ASP A 379 -24.70 -9.23 17.77
CA ASP A 379 -25.29 -10.55 17.53
C ASP A 379 -26.75 -10.61 18.03
N ASN A 380 -27.42 -11.74 17.80
CA ASN A 380 -28.79 -12.00 18.23
C ASN A 380 -28.89 -13.10 19.30
N ALA A 381 -27.84 -13.28 20.12
CA ALA A 381 -27.86 -14.23 21.23
C ALA A 381 -28.89 -13.83 22.30
N THR A 382 -29.13 -14.72 23.27
CA THR A 382 -30.05 -14.42 24.39
C THR A 382 -29.54 -13.25 25.24
N ASP A 383 -28.22 -13.20 25.44
CA ASP A 383 -27.51 -12.04 25.98
C ASP A 383 -26.63 -11.47 24.87
N PRO A 384 -27.16 -10.55 24.03
CA PRO A 384 -26.43 -10.03 22.89
C PRO A 384 -25.17 -9.33 23.33
N CYS A 385 -24.10 -9.44 22.55
CA CYS A 385 -22.94 -8.61 22.75
C CYS A 385 -22.54 -7.85 21.49
N THR A 386 -21.68 -6.85 21.69
CA THR A 386 -21.43 -5.81 20.71
C THR A 386 -19.94 -5.61 20.54
N THR A 387 -19.49 -5.65 19.30
CA THR A 387 -18.13 -5.25 18.92
C THR A 387 -18.19 -3.91 18.23
N THR A 388 -17.35 -2.97 18.67
CA THR A 388 -17.22 -1.64 18.06
C THR A 388 -15.82 -1.46 17.50
N VAL A 389 -15.72 -1.04 16.24
CA VAL A 389 -14.46 -0.65 15.60
C VAL A 389 -14.59 0.76 15.07
N CYS A 390 -13.68 1.65 15.48
CA CYS A 390 -13.63 3.02 14.99
C CYS A 390 -12.52 3.18 13.96
N VAL A 391 -12.88 3.64 12.76
CA VAL A 391 -11.95 3.98 11.68
C VAL A 391 -11.70 5.48 11.70
N THR A 392 -10.43 5.85 11.67
CA THR A 392 -10.00 7.24 11.55
C THR A 392 -9.72 7.56 10.09
N TYR A 393 -10.53 8.43 9.51
CA TYR A 393 -10.31 8.98 8.17
C TYR A 393 -9.61 10.33 8.28
N VAL A 394 -8.53 10.51 7.54
CA VAL A 394 -7.79 11.77 7.46
C VAL A 394 -7.98 12.32 6.07
N VAL A 395 -8.75 13.40 5.94
CA VAL A 395 -8.95 14.10 4.68
C VAL A 395 -7.92 15.21 4.58
N ASP A 396 -7.01 15.05 3.63
CA ASP A 396 -6.05 16.07 3.26
C ASP A 396 -6.63 16.91 2.12
N CYS A 397 -6.73 18.22 2.36
CA CYS A 397 -6.97 19.21 1.32
C CYS A 397 -5.65 19.92 1.09
N PRO A 398 -4.87 19.45 0.12
CA PRO A 398 -3.58 20.05 -0.10
C PRO A 398 -3.72 21.47 -0.64
N LEU A 399 -2.82 22.32 -0.18
CA LEU A 399 -2.63 23.63 -0.77
C LEU A 399 -1.88 23.47 -2.11
N PRO A 400 -2.19 24.31 -3.11
CA PRO A 400 -1.58 24.21 -4.43
C PRO A 400 -0.07 24.53 -4.38
N VAL A 401 0.63 24.18 -5.46
CA VAL A 401 2.10 24.29 -5.62
C VAL A 401 2.65 25.59 -5.02
N GLU A 402 3.60 25.47 -4.07
CA GLU A 402 4.29 26.64 -3.55
C GLU A 402 5.44 27.04 -4.49
N MET A 403 5.29 28.19 -5.13
CA MET A 403 6.29 28.74 -6.04
C MET A 403 7.31 29.59 -5.28
N SER A 404 8.58 29.19 -5.31
CA SER A 404 9.67 29.92 -4.66
C SER A 404 10.23 31.04 -5.54
N ALA A 405 10.18 30.87 -6.87
CA ALA A 405 10.65 31.86 -7.82
C ALA A 405 9.96 31.69 -9.18
N PHE A 406 9.65 32.82 -9.82
CA PHE A 406 9.29 32.89 -11.25
C PHE A 406 9.91 34.14 -11.84
N THR A 407 10.81 33.96 -12.80
CA THR A 407 11.66 35.01 -13.36
C THR A 407 11.74 34.92 -14.87
N SER A 408 12.16 36.00 -15.50
CA SER A 408 12.34 36.10 -16.95
C SER A 408 13.67 36.76 -17.30
N SER A 409 14.29 36.34 -18.39
CA SER A 409 15.42 37.04 -19.00
C SER A 409 15.23 37.21 -20.51
N VAL A 410 15.59 38.39 -21.02
CA VAL A 410 15.43 38.75 -22.44
C VAL A 410 16.77 38.61 -23.16
N GLY A 411 16.77 37.87 -24.27
CA GLY A 411 17.90 37.70 -25.17
C GLY A 411 17.52 38.05 -26.61
N GLY A 412 17.77 39.29 -27.03
CA GLY A 412 17.33 39.80 -28.33
C GLY A 412 15.81 39.83 -28.43
N ARG A 413 15.24 38.96 -29.28
CA ARG A 413 13.78 38.79 -29.45
C ARG A 413 13.22 37.52 -28.82
N ASN A 414 13.94 36.94 -27.87
CA ASN A 414 13.56 35.72 -27.17
C ASN A 414 13.49 35.99 -25.66
N VAL A 415 12.62 35.23 -24.98
CA VAL A 415 12.45 35.30 -23.52
C VAL A 415 12.66 33.91 -22.96
N LEU A 416 13.58 33.79 -22.01
CA LEU A 416 13.72 32.61 -21.16
C LEU A 416 12.92 32.86 -19.88
N LEU A 417 11.99 31.96 -19.59
CA LEU A 417 11.21 31.92 -18.36
C LEU A 417 11.76 30.80 -17.48
N ASP A 418 12.14 31.14 -16.25
CA ASP A 418 12.65 30.18 -15.26
C ASP A 418 11.80 30.24 -14.00
N TRP A 419 11.36 29.09 -13.50
CA TRP A 419 10.63 28.99 -12.24
C TRP A 419 11.12 27.83 -11.38
N THR A 420 10.94 27.97 -10.07
CA THR A 420 11.26 26.93 -9.10
C THR A 420 10.13 26.77 -8.10
N THR A 421 9.66 25.53 -7.94
CA THR A 421 8.70 25.13 -6.92
C THR A 421 9.46 24.73 -5.66
N ALA A 422 8.97 25.13 -4.49
CA ALA A 422 9.48 24.66 -3.20
C ALA A 422 8.96 23.23 -2.92
N THR A 423 7.67 23.03 -3.17
CA THR A 423 6.99 21.74 -3.10
C THR A 423 5.97 21.64 -4.23
N GLU A 424 5.73 20.44 -4.71
CA GLU A 424 4.64 20.12 -5.62
C GLU A 424 3.81 18.98 -5.04
N LEU A 425 2.53 19.00 -5.32
CA LEU A 425 1.65 17.89 -5.03
C LEU A 425 0.72 17.68 -6.21
N ASN A 426 0.62 16.43 -6.69
CA ASN A 426 -0.24 16.04 -7.80
C ASN A 426 -0.06 16.89 -9.08
N ASN A 427 1.07 17.59 -9.22
CA ASN A 427 1.28 18.51 -10.32
C ASN A 427 1.53 17.74 -11.62
N ALA A 428 0.56 17.79 -12.53
CA ALA A 428 0.67 17.11 -13.82
C ALA A 428 1.50 17.92 -14.82
N ARG A 429 1.26 19.24 -14.92
CA ARG A 429 1.96 20.11 -15.86
C ARG A 429 1.79 21.59 -15.54
N PHE A 430 2.66 22.41 -16.13
CA PHE A 430 2.50 23.85 -16.25
C PHE A 430 2.14 24.21 -17.70
N GLU A 431 1.08 24.96 -17.92
CA GLU A 431 0.80 25.62 -19.19
C GLU A 431 1.35 27.05 -19.13
N ILE A 432 2.19 27.41 -20.10
CA ILE A 432 2.79 28.73 -20.18
C ILE A 432 1.88 29.59 -21.04
N GLU A 433 1.41 30.69 -20.45
CA GLU A 433 0.55 31.65 -21.12
C GLU A 433 1.25 33.00 -21.24
N ARG A 434 1.13 33.61 -22.41
CA ARG A 434 1.62 34.94 -22.72
C ARG A 434 0.45 35.84 -23.07
N SER A 435 0.48 37.06 -22.56
CA SER A 435 -0.42 38.12 -22.96
C SER A 435 0.28 39.27 -23.68
N GLN A 436 -0.39 39.73 -24.73
CA GLN A 436 -0.12 41.00 -25.40
C GLN A 436 -1.48 41.70 -25.56
N ASN A 437 -1.59 42.98 -25.17
CA ASN A 437 -2.85 43.75 -25.22
C ASN A 437 -4.02 43.10 -24.44
N ASN A 438 -3.75 42.51 -23.28
CA ASN A 438 -4.73 41.85 -22.39
C ASN A 438 -5.39 40.57 -22.93
N GLU A 439 -4.94 40.03 -24.06
CA GLU A 439 -5.38 38.71 -24.54
C GLU A 439 -4.35 37.65 -24.14
N TRP A 440 -4.77 36.58 -23.46
CA TRP A 440 -3.90 35.48 -23.04
C TRP A 440 -3.92 34.36 -24.06
N THR A 441 -2.73 33.84 -24.40
CA THR A 441 -2.55 32.73 -25.33
C THR A 441 -1.63 31.68 -24.72
N LYS A 442 -2.00 30.39 -24.82
CA LYS A 442 -1.13 29.28 -24.45
C LYS A 442 -0.02 29.16 -25.49
N ILE A 443 1.24 29.30 -25.06
CA ILE A 443 2.42 29.23 -25.93
C ILE A 443 3.20 27.92 -25.76
N GLY A 444 3.02 27.23 -24.64
CA GLY A 444 3.67 25.94 -24.41
C GLY A 444 3.21 25.25 -23.14
N GLU A 445 3.81 24.10 -22.87
CA GLU A 445 3.59 23.34 -21.65
C GLU A 445 4.87 22.59 -21.23
N VAL A 446 5.00 22.35 -19.94
CA VAL A 446 6.09 21.57 -19.34
C VAL A 446 5.49 20.60 -18.32
N ALA A 447 5.87 19.32 -18.39
CA ALA A 447 5.38 18.31 -17.46
C ALA A 447 5.87 18.60 -16.02
N GLY A 448 4.98 18.43 -15.05
CA GLY A 448 5.28 18.53 -13.63
C GLY A 448 5.94 17.24 -13.11
N ASN A 449 6.42 17.27 -11.87
CA ASN A 449 7.02 16.10 -11.22
C ASN A 449 6.04 15.36 -10.28
N GLY A 450 4.74 15.63 -10.39
CA GLY A 450 3.72 15.04 -9.52
C GLY A 450 3.83 15.57 -8.09
N THR A 451 4.17 14.67 -7.16
CA THR A 451 4.31 15.01 -5.73
C THR A 451 5.77 14.98 -5.33
N THR A 452 6.29 16.13 -4.91
CA THR A 452 7.68 16.29 -4.44
C THR A 452 7.75 17.33 -3.34
N THR A 453 8.42 16.99 -2.24
CA THR A 453 8.76 17.93 -1.16
C THR A 453 10.14 18.57 -1.34
N SER A 454 10.88 18.16 -2.37
CA SER A 454 12.16 18.77 -2.76
C SER A 454 11.95 19.81 -3.87
N PRO A 455 12.71 20.93 -3.86
CA PRO A 455 12.58 21.94 -4.89
C PRO A 455 12.82 21.42 -6.31
N ARG A 456 12.02 21.88 -7.27
CA ARG A 456 12.19 21.57 -8.70
C ARG A 456 12.27 22.83 -9.53
N SER A 457 13.21 22.84 -10.46
CA SER A 457 13.42 23.96 -11.37
C SER A 457 13.02 23.58 -12.79
N TYR A 458 12.41 24.53 -13.48
CA TYR A 458 11.89 24.39 -14.83
C TYR A 458 12.24 25.62 -15.64
N SER A 459 12.27 25.44 -16.96
CA SER A 459 12.57 26.52 -17.90
C SER A 459 11.72 26.39 -19.16
N TYR A 460 11.29 27.51 -19.73
CA TYR A 460 10.62 27.57 -21.02
C TYR A 460 11.17 28.73 -21.86
N PHE A 461 11.34 28.51 -23.17
CA PHE A 461 11.98 29.48 -24.06
C PHE A 461 11.01 29.95 -25.15
N ASP A 462 10.51 31.18 -25.01
CA ASP A 462 9.64 31.84 -25.98
C ASP A 462 10.47 32.55 -27.06
N LYS A 463 10.24 32.23 -28.33
CA LYS A 463 11.13 32.61 -29.44
C LYS A 463 10.46 33.53 -30.44
N GLY A 464 11.25 34.43 -31.01
CA GLY A 464 10.85 35.17 -32.21
C GLY A 464 9.74 36.19 -31.95
N LEU A 465 9.76 36.85 -30.79
CA LEU A 465 8.80 37.88 -30.42
C LEU A 465 8.97 39.12 -31.31
N ASN A 466 7.90 39.89 -31.44
CA ASN A 466 7.98 41.22 -32.03
C ASN A 466 8.33 42.23 -30.93
N THR A 467 8.73 43.43 -31.32
CA THR A 467 8.94 44.52 -30.35
C THR A 467 7.63 44.86 -29.65
N GLY A 468 7.66 45.01 -28.33
CA GLY A 468 6.47 45.28 -27.52
C GLY A 468 6.61 44.84 -26.07
N THR A 469 5.54 45.03 -25.31
CA THR A 469 5.42 44.62 -23.90
C THR A 469 4.57 43.36 -23.80
N TYR A 470 5.05 42.41 -22.99
CA TYR A 470 4.43 41.11 -22.79
C TYR A 470 4.26 40.81 -21.30
N ASN A 471 3.16 40.16 -20.98
CA ASN A 471 2.91 39.59 -19.65
C ASN A 471 2.97 38.07 -19.73
N TYR A 472 3.46 37.41 -18.69
CA TYR A 472 3.55 35.96 -18.62
C TYR A 472 2.90 35.44 -17.35
N ARG A 473 2.27 34.27 -17.44
CA ARG A 473 1.79 33.51 -16.30
C ARG A 473 1.92 32.02 -16.54
N LEU A 474 2.02 31.28 -15.46
CA LEU A 474 1.97 29.82 -15.46
C LEU A 474 0.58 29.41 -14.98
N LYS A 475 -0.07 28.53 -15.72
CA LYS A 475 -1.26 27.82 -15.28
C LYS A 475 -0.84 26.42 -14.86
N GLN A 476 -0.66 26.24 -13.56
CA GLN A 476 -0.33 24.96 -12.96
C GLN A 476 -1.58 24.07 -12.98
N ILE A 477 -1.47 22.82 -13.44
CA ILE A 477 -2.59 21.89 -13.57
C ILE A 477 -2.24 20.57 -12.88
N ASP A 478 -3.13 20.13 -12.00
CA ASP A 478 -3.02 18.87 -11.28
C ASP A 478 -3.52 17.68 -12.11
N TYR A 479 -3.19 16.45 -11.70
CA TYR A 479 -3.70 15.22 -12.33
C TYR A 479 -5.23 15.11 -12.28
N ASN A 480 -5.88 15.78 -11.33
CA ASN A 480 -7.35 15.84 -11.20
C ASN A 480 -7.99 16.95 -12.05
N GLY A 481 -7.20 17.78 -12.74
CA GLY A 481 -7.67 18.88 -13.58
C GLY A 481 -7.91 20.21 -12.88
N SER A 482 -7.73 20.29 -11.56
CA SER A 482 -7.63 21.56 -10.82
C SER A 482 -6.47 22.40 -11.34
N PHE A 483 -6.58 23.72 -11.23
CA PHE A 483 -5.53 24.62 -11.70
C PHE A 483 -5.38 25.88 -10.85
N GLU A 484 -4.16 26.41 -10.83
CA GLU A 484 -3.81 27.72 -10.24
C GLU A 484 -2.99 28.56 -11.22
N TYR A 485 -3.12 29.89 -11.13
CA TYR A 485 -2.29 30.82 -11.90
C TYR A 485 -1.19 31.45 -11.05
N HIS A 486 0.04 31.44 -11.57
CA HIS A 486 1.17 32.19 -11.03
C HIS A 486 1.61 33.24 -12.05
N ASN A 487 1.41 34.52 -11.73
CA ASN A 487 1.77 35.62 -12.61
C ASN A 487 3.25 35.97 -12.45
N LEU A 488 3.91 36.30 -13.56
CA LEU A 488 5.23 36.91 -13.52
C LEU A 488 5.07 38.31 -12.91
N SER A 489 5.95 38.66 -11.97
CA SER A 489 5.84 39.91 -11.22
C SER A 489 6.10 41.16 -12.05
N ASN A 490 6.88 41.03 -13.13
CA ASN A 490 7.28 42.14 -13.99
C ASN A 490 6.81 41.93 -15.43
N GLU A 491 6.50 43.03 -16.11
CA GLU A 491 6.31 43.04 -17.56
C GLU A 491 7.63 42.79 -18.28
N VAL A 492 7.57 42.05 -19.39
CA VAL A 492 8.72 41.74 -20.23
C VAL A 492 8.68 42.63 -21.47
N VAL A 493 9.71 43.46 -21.65
CA VAL A 493 9.80 44.37 -22.79
C VAL A 493 10.81 43.84 -23.80
N ILE A 494 10.34 43.60 -25.03
CA ILE A 494 11.20 43.37 -26.19
C ILE A 494 11.47 44.72 -26.84
N GLY A 495 12.72 45.17 -26.75
CA GLY A 495 13.15 46.45 -27.31
C GLY A 495 13.16 46.48 -28.85
N VAL A 496 13.57 47.63 -29.37
CA VAL A 496 13.81 47.82 -30.80
C VAL A 496 15.18 47.23 -31.19
N PRO A 497 15.34 46.70 -32.42
CA PRO A 497 16.61 46.22 -32.92
C PRO A 497 17.61 47.37 -33.13
N ASN A 498 18.91 47.07 -33.07
CA ASN A 498 19.97 48.07 -33.27
C ASN A 498 20.40 48.24 -34.74
N GLN A 499 20.04 47.29 -35.60
CA GLN A 499 20.46 47.26 -37.00
C GLN A 499 19.36 46.70 -37.89
N PHE A 500 19.44 47.01 -39.18
CA PHE A 500 18.62 46.36 -40.18
C PHE A 500 19.11 44.93 -40.42
N GLU A 501 18.18 43.99 -40.56
CA GLU A 501 18.52 42.60 -40.89
C GLU A 501 17.38 41.93 -41.65
N LEU A 502 17.73 41.20 -42.72
CA LEU A 502 16.84 40.25 -43.38
C LEU A 502 17.37 38.83 -43.14
N VAL A 503 16.62 38.03 -42.39
CA VAL A 503 17.04 36.68 -42.00
C VAL A 503 16.74 35.70 -43.13
N GLN A 504 17.57 34.65 -43.24
CA GLN A 504 17.31 33.52 -44.12
C GLN A 504 15.99 32.85 -43.71
N ASN A 505 15.09 32.62 -44.67
CA ASN A 505 13.81 31.99 -44.42
C ASN A 505 14.00 30.59 -43.82
N TYR A 506 13.12 30.18 -42.90
CA TYR A 506 13.17 28.86 -42.29
C TYR A 506 11.77 28.23 -42.24
N PRO A 507 11.61 26.97 -42.70
CA PRO A 507 12.65 26.13 -43.33
C PRO A 507 13.09 26.67 -44.70
N ASN A 508 14.28 26.29 -45.15
CA ASN A 508 14.77 26.45 -46.53
C ASN A 508 15.70 25.27 -46.87
N PRO A 509 15.32 24.34 -47.77
CA PRO A 509 14.13 24.36 -48.63
C PRO A 509 12.81 24.25 -47.85
N PHE A 510 11.69 24.68 -48.43
CA PHE A 510 10.37 24.68 -47.78
C PHE A 510 9.26 24.10 -48.66
N ASN A 511 8.16 23.66 -48.02
CA ASN A 511 6.98 23.09 -48.68
C ASN A 511 5.68 23.27 -47.85
N PRO A 512 4.64 23.92 -48.38
CA PRO A 512 4.70 25.12 -49.20
C PRO A 512 4.87 26.38 -48.35
N THR A 513 5.01 26.26 -47.02
CA THR A 513 5.09 27.40 -46.10
C THR A 513 6.48 27.61 -45.53
N THR A 514 6.87 28.86 -45.34
CA THR A 514 8.13 29.25 -44.68
C THR A 514 7.93 30.54 -43.90
N LYS A 515 8.80 30.79 -42.92
CA LYS A 515 8.81 32.02 -42.12
C LYS A 515 9.99 32.90 -42.55
N ILE A 516 9.73 34.19 -42.72
CA ILE A 516 10.73 35.21 -43.04
C ILE A 516 10.75 36.22 -41.90
N ASP A 517 11.91 36.35 -41.26
CA ASP A 517 12.13 37.27 -40.16
C ASP A 517 12.99 38.44 -40.65
N TYR A 518 12.65 39.66 -40.21
CA TYR A 518 13.44 40.85 -40.49
C TYR A 518 13.34 41.84 -39.33
N SER A 519 14.29 42.77 -39.26
CA SER A 519 14.34 43.78 -38.21
C SER A 519 14.66 45.15 -38.80
N ILE A 520 13.99 46.18 -38.27
CA ILE A 520 14.19 47.58 -38.68
C ILE A 520 14.41 48.45 -37.42
N PRO A 521 15.56 49.14 -37.30
CA PRO A 521 15.90 49.96 -36.12
C PRO A 521 15.18 51.31 -36.07
N TYR A 522 14.57 51.74 -37.18
CA TYR A 522 13.88 53.02 -37.32
C TYR A 522 12.58 52.86 -38.11
N ASP A 523 11.65 53.78 -37.90
CA ASP A 523 10.40 53.85 -38.64
C ASP A 523 10.66 54.04 -40.14
N GLY A 524 9.94 53.30 -40.98
CA GLY A 524 10.12 53.37 -42.43
C GLY A 524 9.05 52.63 -43.23
N ASN A 525 8.99 52.93 -44.52
CA ASN A 525 8.16 52.20 -45.48
C ASN A 525 8.90 50.93 -45.91
N VAL A 526 8.36 49.78 -45.54
CA VAL A 526 8.92 48.45 -45.82
C VAL A 526 8.18 47.82 -46.98
N SER A 527 8.94 47.39 -47.99
CA SER A 527 8.48 46.54 -49.09
C SER A 527 9.23 45.22 -49.05
N LEU A 528 8.53 44.11 -48.84
CA LEU A 528 9.10 42.76 -48.92
C LEU A 528 8.49 42.04 -50.12
N THR A 529 9.29 41.85 -51.17
CA THR A 529 8.84 41.37 -52.48
C THR A 529 9.53 40.08 -52.86
N VAL A 530 8.78 39.12 -53.40
CA VAL A 530 9.26 37.83 -53.90
C VAL A 530 9.37 37.88 -55.42
N TYR A 531 10.49 37.37 -55.94
CA TYR A 531 10.83 37.30 -57.35
C TYR A 531 11.13 35.86 -57.78
N ASP A 532 10.84 35.53 -59.03
CA ASP A 532 11.25 34.26 -59.62
C ASP A 532 12.73 34.28 -60.08
N ALA A 533 13.22 33.17 -60.60
CA ALA A 533 14.60 33.04 -61.09
C ALA A 533 14.94 33.97 -62.27
N MET A 534 13.93 34.54 -62.95
CA MET A 534 14.11 35.51 -64.04
C MET A 534 14.05 36.97 -63.54
N GLY A 535 13.85 37.19 -62.24
CA GLY A 535 13.73 38.51 -61.63
C GLY A 535 12.35 39.15 -61.81
N LYS A 536 11.33 38.39 -62.22
CA LYS A 536 9.96 38.89 -62.29
C LYS A 536 9.33 38.89 -60.90
N GLU A 537 8.68 39.99 -60.52
CA GLU A 537 7.90 40.09 -59.28
C GLU A 537 6.74 39.08 -59.32
N VAL A 538 6.72 38.19 -58.33
CA VAL A 538 5.73 37.12 -58.19
C VAL A 538 4.63 37.57 -57.23
N THR A 539 5.02 38.09 -56.07
CA THR A 539 4.10 38.59 -55.06
C THR A 539 4.80 39.54 -54.11
N ARG A 540 4.03 40.38 -53.42
CA ARG A 540 4.52 41.29 -52.38
C ARG A 540 3.92 40.90 -51.04
N LEU A 541 4.79 40.54 -50.10
CA LEU A 541 4.40 40.06 -48.77
C LEU A 541 4.11 41.21 -47.81
N VAL A 542 4.84 42.33 -47.96
CA VAL A 542 4.68 43.54 -47.15
C VAL A 542 4.79 44.76 -48.04
N ASN A 543 3.93 45.75 -47.83
CA ASN A 543 4.01 47.07 -48.46
C ASN A 543 3.36 48.12 -47.57
N ALA A 544 4.01 48.44 -46.45
CA ALA A 544 3.40 49.28 -45.42
C ALA A 544 4.45 50.13 -44.70
N SER A 545 3.99 51.22 -44.08
CA SER A 545 4.78 51.95 -43.08
C SER A 545 4.80 51.14 -41.79
N GLN A 546 6.00 50.82 -41.29
CA GLN A 546 6.19 50.02 -40.08
C GLN A 546 7.08 50.79 -39.09
N PRO A 547 6.74 50.79 -37.78
CA PRO A 547 7.59 51.38 -36.75
C PRO A 547 8.88 50.57 -36.54
N ALA A 548 9.84 51.10 -35.80
CA ALA A 548 11.02 50.36 -35.39
C ALA A 548 10.64 49.06 -34.66
N GLY A 549 11.19 47.92 -35.08
CA GLY A 549 10.94 46.65 -34.41
C GLY A 549 11.39 45.39 -35.12
N TYR A 550 11.19 44.27 -34.44
CA TYR A 550 11.29 42.92 -34.99
C TYR A 550 9.99 42.50 -35.67
N TYR A 551 10.11 41.88 -36.84
CA TYR A 551 8.99 41.41 -37.64
C TYR A 551 9.19 39.96 -38.09
N SER A 552 8.05 39.30 -38.31
CA SER A 552 7.95 37.92 -38.75
C SER A 552 6.75 37.78 -39.67
N ILE A 553 6.96 37.22 -40.87
CA ILE A 553 5.87 36.95 -41.82
C ILE A 553 5.90 35.50 -42.27
N ASN A 554 4.71 34.90 -42.33
CA ASN A 554 4.51 33.57 -42.90
C ASN A 554 4.22 33.71 -44.39
N PHE A 555 5.03 33.07 -45.22
CA PHE A 555 4.82 32.99 -46.65
C PHE A 555 4.26 31.61 -47.01
N ASN A 556 3.07 31.58 -47.62
CA ASN A 556 2.47 30.39 -48.18
C ASN A 556 2.61 30.41 -49.70
N ALA A 557 3.33 29.44 -50.24
CA ALA A 557 3.68 29.35 -51.64
C ALA A 557 2.94 28.23 -52.39
N SER A 558 1.79 27.77 -51.89
CA SER A 558 1.02 26.67 -52.48
C SER A 558 0.70 26.87 -53.97
N ASP A 559 0.51 28.12 -54.39
CA ASP A 559 0.14 28.48 -55.76
C ASP A 559 1.34 28.65 -56.70
N PHE A 560 2.57 28.48 -56.20
CA PHE A 560 3.79 28.64 -56.98
C PHE A 560 4.42 27.28 -57.35
N ALA A 561 5.19 27.23 -58.43
CA ALA A 561 5.87 26.01 -58.88
C ALA A 561 7.15 25.75 -58.07
N SER A 562 7.57 24.49 -57.93
CA SER A 562 8.87 24.18 -57.31
C SER A 562 10.00 24.90 -58.05
N GLY A 563 10.93 25.49 -57.31
CA GLY A 563 12.00 26.27 -57.91
C GLY A 563 12.71 27.21 -56.95
N ILE A 564 13.70 27.92 -57.51
CA ILE A 564 14.45 28.95 -56.79
C ILE A 564 13.69 30.26 -56.90
N TYR A 565 13.47 30.89 -55.76
CA TYR A 565 12.91 32.22 -55.63
C TYR A 565 13.87 33.13 -54.86
N TYR A 566 13.74 34.43 -55.08
CA TYR A 566 14.46 35.45 -54.31
C TYR A 566 13.46 36.32 -53.59
N TYR A 567 13.75 36.70 -52.35
CA TYR A 567 12.97 37.71 -51.65
C TYR A 567 13.88 38.87 -51.28
N ARG A 568 13.38 40.07 -51.52
CA ARG A 568 14.09 41.31 -51.31
C ARG A 568 13.28 42.21 -50.39
N ILE A 569 13.96 42.74 -49.38
CA ILE A 569 13.41 43.81 -48.55
C ILE A 569 13.97 45.14 -49.03
N ASP A 570 13.10 46.15 -49.13
CA ASP A 570 13.46 47.54 -49.35
C ASP A 570 12.80 48.37 -48.25
N VAL A 571 13.61 49.06 -47.45
CA VAL A 571 13.14 49.96 -46.40
C VAL A 571 13.52 51.39 -46.77
N ASN A 572 12.50 52.24 -46.87
CA ASN A 572 12.65 53.67 -47.16
C ASN A 572 12.09 54.49 -45.99
N GLY A 573 12.97 55.07 -45.19
CA GLY A 573 12.62 55.91 -44.04
C GLY A 573 13.77 56.82 -43.65
N GLN A 574 14.07 56.92 -42.35
CA GLN A 574 15.23 57.66 -41.84
C GLN A 574 16.58 57.16 -42.39
N SER A 575 16.63 55.88 -42.75
CA SER A 575 17.76 55.26 -43.46
C SER A 575 17.22 54.35 -44.54
N LYS A 576 18.02 54.15 -45.61
CA LYS A 576 17.68 53.22 -46.69
C LYS A 576 18.39 51.90 -46.45
N PHE A 577 17.64 50.80 -46.57
CA PHE A 577 18.19 49.46 -46.46
C PHE A 577 17.58 48.57 -47.55
N THR A 578 18.45 47.82 -48.22
CA THR A 578 18.06 46.80 -49.19
C THR A 578 18.89 45.55 -48.96
N ASP A 579 18.24 44.40 -48.83
CA ASP A 579 18.89 43.08 -48.79
C ASP A 579 18.06 42.08 -49.58
N THR A 580 18.71 41.06 -50.14
CA THR A 580 18.08 40.02 -50.95
C THR A 580 18.61 38.66 -50.53
N LYS A 581 17.69 37.71 -50.32
CA LYS A 581 18.03 36.32 -49.97
C LYS A 581 17.38 35.35 -50.94
N LYS A 582 17.93 34.14 -51.01
CA LYS A 582 17.48 33.06 -51.89
C LYS A 582 16.69 32.03 -51.09
N MET A 583 15.57 31.57 -51.61
CA MET A 583 14.77 30.47 -51.04
C MET A 583 14.49 29.38 -52.09
N LEU A 584 14.38 28.13 -51.65
CA LEU A 584 14.06 26.98 -52.50
C LEU A 584 12.70 26.40 -52.09
N LEU A 585 11.72 26.49 -52.99
CA LEU A 585 10.42 25.83 -52.83
C LEU A 585 10.51 24.42 -53.43
N LEU A 586 10.22 23.40 -52.62
CA LEU A 586 10.10 22.01 -53.05
C LEU A 586 8.66 21.57 -52.83
N LYS A 587 7.92 21.24 -53.89
CA LYS A 587 6.64 20.52 -53.76
C LYS A 587 6.86 19.03 -53.59
#